data_AF-A0A2H8TFF2-F1
#
_entry.id   AF-A0A2H8TFF2-F1
#
_cell.length_a   1.000
_cell.length_b   1.000
_cell.length_c   1.000
_cell.angle_alpha   90.00
_cell.angle_beta   90.00
_cell.angle_gamma   90.00
#
_symmetry.space_group_name_H-M   'P 1'
#
loop_
_entity.id
_entity.type
_entity.pdbx_description
1 polymer ?
#
loop_
_entity_poly.entity_id
_entity_poly.type
_entity_poly.pdbx_seq_one_letter_code
_entity_poly.pdbx_strand_id
1 'polypeptide(L)'
;MNYEQRKSSQAGTEFLDFCDDHYLADLMTEPDGLKDVLNFKPFWYNTTCTLNDSQKNILKSLGNKEYLLSKDDKKSALLSLVDIIYAYCFCIRTNLGEENSESPWLINKLSSTLSWFRIFETFDEAVKACIRRSVCYPLYRRWDLSVLVLSDVRKVFENGCVCLLTCLLDIHELFNSSEPRYVLNQLYIKDYCIWIQQLKSKHFETIVKLFDKTKIVKKQVGFDLEVLEVAAKSVNEDVAILERAQTSNSIVSKLQKLQISNSENSLDSDDDEEESPE
;
A
#
# COMPACT_ATOMS: atom_id res chain seq x y z
N MET A 1 -15.27 -24.68 -6.18
CA MET A 1 -13.82 -24.41 -6.33
C MET A 1 -13.12 -24.90 -5.07
N ASN A 2 -12.18 -25.84 -5.19
CA ASN A 2 -11.37 -26.33 -4.07
C ASN A 2 -10.27 -25.33 -3.69
N TYR A 3 -9.49 -25.61 -2.64
CA TYR A 3 -8.49 -24.67 -2.11
C TYR A 3 -7.39 -24.29 -3.12
N GLU A 4 -6.83 -25.28 -3.82
CA GLU A 4 -5.81 -25.05 -4.84
C GLU A 4 -6.36 -24.27 -6.05
N GLN A 5 -7.58 -24.58 -6.48
CA GLN A 5 -8.22 -23.81 -7.54
C GLN A 5 -8.43 -22.34 -7.13
N ARG A 6 -8.86 -22.07 -5.88
CA ARG A 6 -8.98 -20.68 -5.38
C ARG A 6 -7.64 -19.97 -5.37
N LYS A 7 -6.56 -20.66 -4.98
CA LYS A 7 -5.19 -20.14 -5.00
C LYS A 7 -4.76 -19.72 -6.40
N SER A 8 -4.88 -20.62 -7.37
CA SER A 8 -4.48 -20.36 -8.74
C SER A 8 -5.36 -19.32 -9.41
N SER A 9 -6.68 -19.37 -9.20
CA SER A 9 -7.62 -18.37 -9.73
C SER A 9 -7.37 -16.98 -9.17
N GLN A 10 -7.16 -16.86 -7.85
CA GLN A 10 -6.79 -15.59 -7.23
C GLN A 10 -5.52 -15.01 -7.86
N ALA A 11 -4.45 -15.81 -7.91
CA ALA A 11 -3.16 -15.35 -8.42
C ALA A 11 -3.25 -14.92 -9.89
N GLY A 12 -4.02 -15.66 -10.71
CA GLY A 12 -4.29 -15.31 -12.10
C GLY A 12 -5.08 -14.01 -12.25
N THR A 13 -6.16 -13.84 -11.48
CA THR A 13 -6.95 -12.60 -11.48
C THR A 13 -6.13 -11.40 -11.03
N GLU A 14 -5.35 -11.53 -9.96
CA GLU A 14 -4.45 -10.45 -9.50
C GLU A 14 -3.38 -10.09 -10.53
N PHE A 15 -2.89 -11.05 -11.31
CA PHE A 15 -1.94 -10.77 -12.38
C PHE A 15 -2.58 -9.98 -13.52
N LEU A 16 -3.85 -10.27 -13.84
CA LEU A 16 -4.60 -9.54 -14.86
C LEU A 16 -5.07 -8.16 -14.37
N ASP A 17 -5.39 -8.03 -13.08
CA ASP A 17 -5.87 -6.80 -12.47
C ASP A 17 -4.73 -5.81 -12.18
N PHE A 18 -3.48 -6.30 -12.07
CA PHE A 18 -2.32 -5.44 -11.84
C PHE A 18 -2.12 -4.48 -13.02
N CYS A 19 -1.90 -3.21 -12.69
CA CYS A 19 -1.76 -2.14 -13.67
C CYS A 19 -0.41 -1.45 -13.46
N ASP A 20 0.55 -1.77 -14.34
CA ASP A 20 1.90 -1.24 -14.36
C ASP A 20 1.89 0.29 -14.38
N ASP A 21 1.05 0.89 -15.25
CA ASP A 21 0.94 2.34 -15.40
C ASP A 21 0.53 3.04 -14.10
N HIS A 22 -0.44 2.49 -13.37
CA HIS A 22 -0.89 3.06 -12.11
C HIS A 22 0.18 2.91 -11.03
N TYR A 23 0.80 1.73 -10.93
CA TYR A 23 1.89 1.50 -9.99
C TYR A 23 3.06 2.48 -10.23
N LEU A 24 3.43 2.67 -11.50
CA LEU A 24 4.50 3.59 -11.90
C LEU A 24 4.10 5.07 -11.71
N ALA A 25 2.83 5.42 -11.94
CA ALA A 25 2.33 6.75 -11.65
C ALA A 25 2.51 7.10 -10.17
N ASP A 26 2.09 6.23 -9.26
CA ASP A 26 2.25 6.43 -7.81
C ASP A 26 3.72 6.45 -7.38
N LEU A 27 4.59 5.72 -8.07
CA LEU A 27 6.02 5.70 -7.81
C LEU A 27 6.70 7.02 -8.21
N MET A 28 6.40 7.50 -9.42
CA MET A 28 7.08 8.65 -10.04
C MET A 28 6.50 9.99 -9.62
N THR A 29 5.19 10.01 -9.42
CA THR A 29 4.45 11.16 -8.93
C THR A 29 3.87 10.80 -7.59
N GLU A 30 4.40 11.40 -6.53
CA GLU A 30 3.91 11.14 -5.18
C GLU A 30 2.41 11.48 -5.09
N PRO A 31 1.54 10.50 -4.76
CA PRO A 31 0.12 10.74 -4.62
C PRO A 31 -0.17 11.73 -3.49
N ASP A 32 -1.21 12.55 -3.69
CA ASP A 32 -1.68 13.48 -2.67
C ASP A 32 -2.01 12.77 -1.36
N GLY A 33 -1.57 13.33 -0.23
CA GLY A 33 -1.81 12.77 1.10
C GLY A 33 -0.98 11.52 1.46
N LEU A 34 -0.19 10.96 0.54
CA LEU A 34 0.63 9.76 0.84
C LEU A 34 1.60 9.99 2.00
N LYS A 35 2.21 11.19 2.08
CA LYS A 35 3.11 11.55 3.19
C LYS A 35 2.41 11.47 4.54
N ASP A 36 1.17 11.93 4.63
CA ASP A 36 0.39 11.88 5.86
C ASP A 36 0.05 10.43 6.22
N VAL A 37 -0.33 9.62 5.22
CA VAL A 37 -0.59 8.18 5.38
C VAL A 37 0.64 7.42 5.89
N LEU A 38 1.84 7.72 5.36
CA LEU A 38 3.09 7.11 5.80
C LEU A 38 3.51 7.55 7.21
N ASN A 39 3.25 8.81 7.56
CA ASN A 39 3.62 9.37 8.86
C ASN A 39 2.59 9.10 9.97
N PHE A 40 1.35 8.77 9.59
CA PHE A 40 0.26 8.50 10.52
C PHE A 40 0.65 7.42 11.54
N LYS A 41 0.26 7.63 12.80
CA LYS A 41 0.48 6.69 13.90
C LYS A 41 -0.87 6.15 14.37
N PRO A 42 -1.26 4.95 13.90
CA PRO A 42 -2.48 4.30 14.35
C PRO A 42 -2.45 3.97 15.85
N PHE A 43 -3.63 3.70 16.40
CA PHE A 43 -3.83 3.48 17.84
C PHE A 43 -3.02 2.33 18.44
N TRP A 44 -2.61 1.33 17.64
CA TRP A 44 -1.78 0.22 18.12
C TRP A 44 -0.33 0.61 18.45
N TYR A 45 0.12 1.83 18.13
CA TYR A 45 1.38 2.35 18.65
C TYR A 45 1.25 3.04 20.02
N ASN A 46 0.03 3.21 20.52
CA ASN A 46 -0.22 3.79 21.84
C ASN A 46 -0.13 2.71 22.93
N THR A 47 0.16 3.13 24.17
CA THR A 47 0.66 2.24 25.24
C THR A 47 -0.34 1.18 25.71
N THR A 48 -1.65 1.30 25.41
CA THR A 48 -2.63 0.29 25.81
C THR A 48 -3.87 0.30 24.90
N CYS A 49 -4.17 -0.83 24.25
CA CYS A 49 -5.45 -1.01 23.55
C CYS A 49 -6.52 -1.40 24.59
N THR A 50 -7.66 -0.72 24.57
CA THR A 50 -8.80 -0.99 25.48
C THR A 50 -10.10 -1.06 24.70
N LEU A 51 -11.01 -1.95 25.11
CA LEU A 51 -12.32 -2.06 24.50
C LEU A 51 -13.26 -0.95 25.00
N ASN A 52 -13.93 -0.29 24.07
CA ASN A 52 -14.99 0.66 24.40
C ASN A 52 -16.30 -0.07 24.76
N ASP A 53 -17.32 0.67 25.24
CA ASP A 53 -18.56 0.05 25.71
C ASP A 53 -19.42 -0.54 24.59
N SER A 54 -19.37 0.04 23.38
CA SER A 54 -20.02 -0.53 22.18
C SER A 54 -19.43 -1.90 21.84
N GLN A 55 -18.10 -1.99 21.76
CA GLN A 55 -17.33 -3.21 21.53
C GLN A 55 -17.63 -4.28 22.59
N LYS A 56 -17.68 -3.91 23.88
CA LYS A 56 -18.08 -4.84 24.95
C LYS A 56 -19.50 -5.35 24.77
N ASN A 57 -20.43 -4.50 24.32
CA ASN A 57 -21.82 -4.91 24.08
C ASN A 57 -21.93 -5.88 22.90
N ILE A 58 -21.16 -5.67 21.83
CA ILE A 58 -21.04 -6.64 20.73
C ILE A 58 -20.53 -7.97 21.28
N LEU A 59 -19.46 -7.98 22.08
CA LEU A 59 -18.91 -9.21 22.67
C LEU A 59 -19.91 -9.96 23.56
N LYS A 60 -20.71 -9.25 24.35
CA LYS A 60 -21.78 -9.86 25.16
C LYS A 60 -22.85 -10.54 24.30
N SER A 61 -23.08 -10.05 23.08
CA SER A 61 -24.01 -10.66 22.13
C SER A 61 -23.42 -11.88 21.43
N LEU A 62 -22.09 -12.07 21.47
CA LEU A 62 -21.44 -13.25 20.93
C LEU A 62 -21.64 -14.42 21.91
N GLY A 63 -22.00 -15.58 21.37
CA GLY A 63 -22.12 -16.80 22.16
C GLY A 63 -20.76 -17.29 22.68
N ASN A 64 -20.79 -18.12 23.71
CA ASN A 64 -19.60 -18.85 24.17
C ASN A 64 -19.50 -20.18 23.40
N LYS A 65 -18.57 -20.26 22.44
CA LYS A 65 -18.36 -21.44 21.58
C LYS A 65 -16.94 -21.94 21.75
N GLU A 66 -16.79 -23.24 22.03
CA GLU A 66 -15.48 -23.90 22.07
C GLU A 66 -15.08 -24.37 20.66
N TYR A 67 -13.82 -24.16 20.28
CA TYR A 67 -13.31 -24.53 18.95
C TYR A 67 -12.28 -25.66 19.05
N LEU A 68 -12.68 -26.85 18.59
CA LEU A 68 -11.84 -28.03 18.54
C LEU A 68 -11.04 -28.10 17.22
N LEU A 69 -10.08 -27.19 17.07
CA LEU A 69 -9.24 -27.11 15.87
C LEU A 69 -8.01 -28.03 15.98
N SER A 70 -7.67 -28.69 14.88
CA SER A 70 -6.39 -29.41 14.73
C SER A 70 -5.20 -28.43 14.77
N LYS A 71 -3.96 -28.95 14.83
CA LYS A 71 -2.77 -28.09 14.79
C LYS A 71 -2.67 -27.33 13.47
N ASP A 72 -3.00 -27.98 12.36
CA ASP A 72 -2.94 -27.40 11.03
C ASP A 72 -4.07 -26.39 10.83
N ASP A 73 -5.28 -26.66 11.33
CA ASP A 73 -6.38 -25.69 11.28
C ASP A 73 -6.07 -24.44 12.11
N LYS A 74 -5.47 -24.60 13.31
CA LYS A 74 -5.03 -23.46 14.13
C LYS A 74 -3.96 -22.64 13.43
N LYS A 75 -3.01 -23.30 12.75
CA LYS A 75 -1.98 -22.63 11.96
C LYS A 75 -2.63 -21.82 10.85
N SER A 76 -3.47 -22.44 10.03
CA SER A 76 -4.19 -21.79 8.94
C SER A 76 -5.02 -20.61 9.42
N ALA A 77 -5.76 -20.77 10.53
CA ALA A 77 -6.58 -19.71 11.13
C ALA A 77 -5.74 -18.51 11.63
N LEU A 78 -4.57 -18.75 12.23
CA LEU A 78 -3.65 -17.68 12.61
C LEU A 78 -3.10 -16.94 11.37
N LEU A 79 -2.80 -17.65 10.29
CA LEU A 79 -2.30 -17.05 9.05
C LEU A 79 -3.38 -16.22 8.33
N SER A 80 -4.62 -16.69 8.30
CA SER A 80 -5.74 -15.87 7.78
C SER A 80 -6.05 -14.67 8.68
N LEU A 81 -5.83 -14.77 10.00
CA LEU A 81 -5.93 -13.61 10.88
C LEU A 81 -4.88 -12.53 10.52
N VAL A 82 -3.65 -12.93 10.17
CA VAL A 82 -2.63 -11.99 9.66
C VAL A 82 -3.13 -11.26 8.41
N ASP A 83 -3.73 -11.98 7.46
CA ASP A 83 -4.26 -11.41 6.21
C ASP A 83 -5.46 -10.46 6.44
N ILE A 84 -6.39 -10.82 7.33
CA ILE A 84 -7.52 -9.93 7.69
C ILE A 84 -7.02 -8.66 8.38
N ILE A 85 -6.12 -8.80 9.36
CA ILE A 85 -5.59 -7.66 10.12
C ILE A 85 -4.72 -6.77 9.23
N TYR A 86 -3.99 -7.34 8.26
CA TYR A 86 -3.28 -6.54 7.25
C TYR A 86 -4.23 -5.62 6.49
N ALA A 87 -5.35 -6.14 6.00
CA ALA A 87 -6.33 -5.37 5.26
C ALA A 87 -6.95 -4.24 6.10
N TYR A 88 -7.24 -4.50 7.38
CA TYR A 88 -7.71 -3.48 8.32
C TYR A 88 -6.64 -2.43 8.63
N CYS A 89 -5.39 -2.84 8.92
CA CYS A 89 -4.31 -1.91 9.18
C CYS A 89 -4.04 -1.00 7.97
N PHE A 90 -4.10 -1.55 6.76
CA PHE A 90 -4.01 -0.78 5.52
C PHE A 90 -5.11 0.29 5.46
N CYS A 91 -6.36 -0.12 5.68
CA CYS A 91 -7.53 0.77 5.66
C CYS A 91 -7.41 1.93 6.67
N ILE A 92 -7.05 1.61 7.92
CA ILE A 92 -6.87 2.62 8.97
C ILE A 92 -5.76 3.60 8.62
N ARG A 93 -4.65 3.13 8.02
CA ARG A 93 -3.60 4.04 7.55
C ARG A 93 -4.08 4.96 6.44
N THR A 94 -4.68 4.41 5.39
CA THR A 94 -5.06 5.19 4.22
C THR A 94 -6.15 6.20 4.51
N ASN A 95 -6.94 5.96 5.55
CA ASN A 95 -7.98 6.88 5.99
C ASN A 95 -7.59 7.67 7.26
N LEU A 96 -6.32 7.65 7.67
CA LEU A 96 -5.81 8.41 8.82
C LEU A 96 -6.60 8.18 10.12
N GLY A 97 -7.07 6.95 10.34
CA GLY A 97 -7.84 6.55 11.52
C GLY A 97 -9.35 6.73 11.42
N GLU A 98 -9.86 7.33 10.34
CA GLU A 98 -11.28 7.54 10.15
C GLU A 98 -11.89 6.48 9.23
N GLU A 99 -13.05 5.96 9.60
CA GLU A 99 -13.78 4.99 8.79
C GLU A 99 -14.73 5.69 7.82
N ASN A 100 -14.88 5.14 6.62
CA ASN A 100 -15.74 5.69 5.56
C ASN A 100 -16.46 4.57 4.77
N SER A 101 -17.31 4.95 3.81
CA SER A 101 -18.11 4.00 3.01
C SER A 101 -17.28 2.99 2.21
N GLU A 102 -16.03 3.32 1.89
CA GLU A 102 -15.11 2.44 1.13
C GLU A 102 -14.32 1.50 2.04
N SER A 103 -14.29 1.74 3.35
CA SER A 103 -13.53 0.94 4.31
C SER A 103 -13.91 -0.54 4.28
N PRO A 104 -15.21 -0.91 4.29
CA PRO A 104 -15.62 -2.30 4.13
C PRO A 104 -15.18 -2.92 2.79
N TRP A 105 -15.21 -2.15 1.71
CA TRP A 105 -14.75 -2.61 0.40
C TRP A 105 -13.26 -2.89 0.41
N LEU A 106 -12.47 -1.96 0.94
CA LEU A 106 -11.03 -2.05 0.98
C LEU A 106 -10.57 -3.24 1.82
N ILE A 107 -11.14 -3.43 3.02
CA ILE A 107 -10.79 -4.56 3.90
C ILE A 107 -11.12 -5.90 3.22
N ASN A 108 -12.33 -6.03 2.65
CA ASN A 108 -12.71 -7.25 1.94
C ASN A 108 -11.82 -7.47 0.70
N LYS A 109 -11.58 -6.43 -0.10
CA LYS A 109 -10.79 -6.51 -1.32
C LYS A 109 -9.33 -6.85 -0.99
N LEU A 110 -8.72 -6.31 0.05
CA LEU A 110 -7.32 -6.62 0.36
C LEU A 110 -7.14 -7.97 1.05
N SER A 111 -8.08 -8.42 1.87
CA SER A 111 -7.98 -9.73 2.51
C SER A 111 -8.31 -10.85 1.51
N SER A 112 -7.33 -11.72 1.26
CA SER A 112 -7.53 -12.92 0.44
C SER A 112 -8.45 -13.94 1.12
N THR A 113 -8.42 -13.97 2.46
CA THR A 113 -9.31 -14.77 3.29
C THR A 113 -10.76 -14.36 3.05
N LEU A 114 -11.06 -13.07 2.98
CA LEU A 114 -12.42 -12.56 2.88
C LEU A 114 -12.93 -12.53 1.43
N SER A 115 -12.09 -12.15 0.46
CA SER A 115 -12.52 -12.02 -0.94
C SER A 115 -12.43 -13.32 -1.74
N TRP A 116 -11.48 -14.19 -1.42
CA TRP A 116 -11.21 -15.44 -2.15
C TRP A 116 -11.37 -16.70 -1.30
N PHE A 117 -11.75 -16.56 -0.02
CA PHE A 117 -11.88 -17.68 0.91
C PHE A 117 -10.62 -18.55 0.93
N ARG A 118 -9.47 -17.88 0.97
CA ARG A 118 -8.15 -18.50 0.91
C ARG A 118 -7.77 -19.10 2.24
N ILE A 119 -7.04 -20.20 2.14
CA ILE A 119 -6.35 -20.86 3.25
C ILE A 119 -4.86 -20.76 2.94
N PHE A 120 -4.09 -20.34 3.94
CA PHE A 120 -2.65 -20.18 3.83
C PHE A 120 -1.94 -21.34 4.51
N GLU A 121 -0.98 -21.94 3.82
CA GLU A 121 -0.17 -23.02 4.39
C GLU A 121 1.08 -22.48 5.09
N THR A 122 1.57 -21.32 4.63
CA THR A 122 2.80 -20.71 5.13
C THR A 122 2.62 -19.21 5.39
N PHE A 123 3.46 -18.67 6.28
CA PHE A 123 3.46 -17.25 6.59
C PHE A 123 3.88 -16.39 5.39
N ASP A 124 4.89 -16.84 4.64
CA ASP A 124 5.36 -16.16 3.43
C ASP A 124 4.26 -16.07 2.37
N GLU A 125 3.42 -17.10 2.24
CA GLU A 125 2.27 -17.08 1.33
C GLU A 125 1.23 -16.01 1.74
N ALA A 126 0.92 -15.90 3.04
CA ALA A 126 0.02 -14.88 3.55
C ALA A 126 0.56 -13.47 3.29
N VAL A 127 1.83 -13.22 3.67
CA VAL A 127 2.50 -11.93 3.45
C VAL A 127 2.57 -11.57 1.96
N LYS A 128 2.92 -12.54 1.10
CA LYS A 128 2.94 -12.33 -0.35
C LYS A 128 1.56 -11.92 -0.86
N ALA A 129 0.50 -12.59 -0.43
CA ALA A 129 -0.86 -12.27 -0.85
C ALA A 129 -1.29 -10.87 -0.39
N CYS A 130 -0.98 -10.50 0.86
CA CYS A 130 -1.22 -9.16 1.38
C CYS A 130 -0.57 -8.08 0.50
N ILE A 131 0.74 -8.20 0.23
CA ILE A 131 1.48 -7.20 -0.56
C ILE A 131 0.99 -7.16 -2.01
N ARG A 132 0.77 -8.33 -2.64
CA ARG A 132 0.25 -8.40 -4.03
C ARG A 132 -1.03 -7.58 -4.17
N ARG A 133 -1.95 -7.70 -3.23
CA ARG A 133 -3.25 -7.02 -3.30
C ARG A 133 -3.14 -5.53 -2.99
N SER A 134 -2.26 -5.13 -2.08
CA SER A 134 -2.06 -3.70 -1.73
C SER A 134 -1.32 -2.89 -2.80
N VAL A 135 -0.53 -3.53 -3.66
CA VAL A 135 0.04 -2.86 -4.85
C VAL A 135 -0.85 -2.95 -6.09
N CYS A 136 -2.00 -3.63 -6.00
CA CYS A 136 -2.86 -3.91 -7.15
C CYS A 136 -4.19 -3.14 -7.10
N TYR A 137 -4.85 -3.09 -5.94
CA TYR A 137 -6.24 -2.65 -5.83
C TYR A 137 -6.51 -1.27 -5.22
N PRO A 138 -5.81 -0.83 -4.15
CA PRO A 138 -6.20 0.37 -3.45
C PRO A 138 -5.84 1.64 -4.22
N LEU A 139 -6.23 2.78 -3.66
CA LEU A 139 -5.87 4.11 -4.15
C LEU A 139 -4.35 4.33 -4.16
N TYR A 140 -3.65 3.95 -3.09
CA TYR A 140 -2.20 4.09 -2.98
C TYR A 140 -1.51 2.74 -3.22
N ARG A 141 -0.91 2.55 -4.40
CA ARG A 141 -0.27 1.30 -4.84
C ARG A 141 1.23 1.35 -4.65
N ARG A 142 1.62 1.51 -3.40
CA ARG A 142 2.99 1.84 -2.99
C ARG A 142 3.65 0.70 -2.22
N TRP A 143 4.84 0.30 -2.67
CA TRP A 143 5.60 -0.78 -2.03
C TRP A 143 5.98 -0.47 -0.58
N ASP A 144 6.49 0.74 -0.34
CA ASP A 144 6.85 1.24 0.98
C ASP A 144 5.66 1.26 1.94
N LEU A 145 4.49 1.73 1.49
CA LEU A 145 3.25 1.63 2.27
C LEU A 145 2.88 0.16 2.57
N SER A 146 2.96 -0.71 1.56
CA SER A 146 2.62 -2.13 1.70
C SER A 146 3.49 -2.85 2.73
N VAL A 147 4.78 -2.51 2.80
CA VAL A 147 5.73 -3.02 3.80
C VAL A 147 5.53 -2.38 5.16
N LEU A 148 5.24 -1.07 5.22
CA LEU A 148 4.94 -0.37 6.46
C LEU A 148 3.75 -1.00 7.18
N VAL A 149 2.70 -1.36 6.45
CA VAL A 149 1.51 -2.01 7.02
C VAL A 149 1.83 -3.39 7.62
N LEU A 150 2.82 -4.13 7.11
CA LEU A 150 3.27 -5.37 7.77
C LEU A 150 3.85 -5.11 9.17
N SER A 151 4.53 -3.97 9.34
CA SER A 151 5.02 -3.55 10.67
C SER A 151 3.88 -3.24 11.63
N ASP A 152 2.76 -2.72 11.12
CA ASP A 152 1.55 -2.52 11.93
C ASP A 152 0.92 -3.82 12.38
N VAL A 153 0.76 -4.77 11.46
CA VAL A 153 0.22 -6.07 11.80
C VAL A 153 1.09 -6.71 12.88
N ARG A 154 2.42 -6.68 12.71
CA ARG A 154 3.36 -7.13 13.75
C ARG A 154 3.08 -6.44 15.08
N LYS A 155 2.86 -5.12 15.09
CA LYS A 155 2.58 -4.35 16.32
C LYS A 155 1.24 -4.72 16.96
N VAL A 156 0.18 -4.93 16.17
CA VAL A 156 -1.12 -5.40 16.65
C VAL A 156 -0.99 -6.77 17.33
N PHE A 157 -0.26 -7.70 16.73
CA PHE A 157 0.00 -9.02 17.33
C PHE A 157 0.90 -8.92 18.58
N GLU A 158 1.86 -8.01 18.61
CA GLU A 158 2.71 -7.75 19.79
C GLU A 158 1.90 -7.23 20.99
N ASN A 159 0.89 -6.38 20.74
CA ASN A 159 -0.03 -5.89 21.78
C ASN A 159 -1.05 -6.96 22.24
N GLY A 160 -1.14 -8.09 21.54
CA GLY A 160 -1.91 -9.26 21.96
C GLY A 160 -3.42 -9.19 21.76
N CYS A 161 -4.14 -10.04 22.49
CA CYS A 161 -5.55 -10.37 22.22
C CYS A 161 -6.47 -9.16 22.24
N VAL A 162 -6.30 -8.21 23.17
CA VAL A 162 -7.20 -7.06 23.29
C VAL A 162 -7.11 -6.18 22.05
N CYS A 163 -5.89 -5.92 21.55
CA CYS A 163 -5.71 -5.09 20.37
C CYS A 163 -6.24 -5.77 19.10
N LEU A 164 -6.02 -7.07 18.94
CA LEU A 164 -6.62 -7.87 17.88
C LEU A 164 -8.16 -7.85 17.93
N LEU A 165 -8.72 -7.95 19.13
CA LEU A 165 -10.16 -7.95 19.34
C LEU A 165 -10.77 -6.58 19.01
N THR A 166 -10.11 -5.48 19.37
CA THR A 166 -10.48 -4.13 18.92
C THR A 166 -10.57 -4.08 17.39
N CYS A 167 -9.52 -4.49 16.68
CA CYS A 167 -9.51 -4.48 15.21
C CYS A 167 -10.65 -5.32 14.62
N LEU A 168 -10.88 -6.54 15.13
CA LEU A 168 -11.94 -7.43 14.64
C LEU A 168 -13.34 -6.89 14.91
N LEU A 169 -13.56 -6.21 16.03
CA LEU A 169 -14.85 -5.62 16.35
C LEU A 169 -15.15 -4.39 15.48
N ASP A 170 -14.13 -3.60 15.15
CA ASP A 170 -14.27 -2.49 14.21
C ASP A 170 -14.61 -3.01 12.80
N ILE A 171 -13.92 -4.07 12.33
CA ILE A 171 -14.28 -4.77 11.08
C ILE A 171 -15.72 -5.29 11.14
N HIS A 172 -16.14 -5.85 12.28
CA HIS A 172 -17.50 -6.36 12.46
C HIS A 172 -18.53 -5.25 12.28
N GLU A 173 -18.33 -4.09 12.92
CA GLU A 173 -19.21 -2.93 12.81
C GLU A 173 -19.27 -2.39 11.36
N LEU A 174 -18.10 -2.22 10.72
CA LEU A 174 -17.97 -1.82 9.32
C LEU A 174 -18.75 -2.73 8.36
N PHE A 175 -18.62 -4.04 8.53
CA PHE A 175 -19.30 -5.02 7.67
C PHE A 175 -20.79 -5.10 7.93
N ASN A 176 -21.24 -4.88 9.17
CA ASN A 176 -22.65 -4.91 9.50
C ASN A 176 -23.44 -3.78 8.81
N SER A 177 -22.77 -2.66 8.53
CA SER A 177 -23.32 -1.50 7.82
C SER A 177 -23.07 -1.54 6.31
N SER A 178 -22.58 -2.65 5.76
CA SER A 178 -22.17 -2.75 4.36
C SER A 178 -22.73 -4.00 3.68
N GLU A 179 -23.60 -3.80 2.69
CA GLU A 179 -24.15 -4.85 1.84
C GLU A 179 -23.17 -5.19 0.70
N PRO A 180 -22.86 -6.47 0.40
CA PRO A 180 -23.32 -7.72 1.05
C PRO A 180 -22.35 -8.24 2.14
N ARG A 181 -21.44 -7.41 2.67
CA ARG A 181 -20.31 -7.83 3.52
C ARG A 181 -20.69 -8.27 4.92
N TYR A 182 -21.90 -7.94 5.41
CA TYR A 182 -22.40 -8.44 6.69
C TYR A 182 -22.38 -9.98 6.79
N VAL A 183 -22.45 -10.69 5.66
CA VAL A 183 -22.31 -12.16 5.61
C VAL A 183 -20.93 -12.63 6.07
N LEU A 184 -19.87 -11.85 5.81
CA LEU A 184 -18.51 -12.17 6.26
C LEU A 184 -18.37 -12.09 7.78
N ASN A 185 -19.22 -11.32 8.47
CA ASN A 185 -19.29 -11.38 9.93
C ASN A 185 -19.71 -12.76 10.42
N GLN A 186 -20.67 -13.39 9.73
CA GLN A 186 -21.18 -14.71 10.09
C GLN A 186 -20.18 -15.81 9.70
N LEU A 187 -19.47 -15.66 8.59
CA LEU A 187 -18.54 -16.67 8.08
C LEU A 187 -17.16 -16.65 8.76
N TYR A 188 -16.69 -15.47 9.18
CA TYR A 188 -15.33 -15.30 9.70
C TYR A 188 -15.28 -14.47 10.98
N ILE A 189 -15.73 -13.21 10.94
CA ILE A 189 -15.33 -12.23 11.96
C ILE A 189 -15.86 -12.59 13.35
N LYS A 190 -17.12 -13.02 13.48
CA LYS A 190 -17.69 -13.43 14.78
C LYS A 190 -16.93 -14.61 15.39
N ASP A 191 -16.64 -15.63 14.58
CA ASP A 191 -15.94 -16.81 15.07
C ASP A 191 -14.49 -16.45 15.47
N TYR A 192 -13.82 -15.54 14.75
CA TYR A 192 -12.52 -15.01 15.17
C TYR A 192 -12.60 -14.24 16.49
N CYS A 193 -13.57 -13.34 16.66
CA CYS A 193 -13.75 -12.60 17.91
C CYS A 193 -13.86 -13.53 19.12
N ILE A 194 -14.55 -14.67 18.98
CA ILE A 194 -14.68 -15.67 20.07
C ILE A 194 -13.40 -16.49 20.20
N TRP A 195 -12.86 -17.01 19.10
CA TRP A 195 -11.76 -17.96 19.10
C TRP A 195 -10.45 -17.36 19.63
N ILE A 196 -10.11 -16.11 19.27
CA ILE A 196 -8.84 -15.51 19.69
C ILE A 196 -8.74 -15.33 21.22
N GLN A 197 -9.89 -15.21 21.90
CA GLN A 197 -9.95 -15.10 23.36
C GLN A 197 -9.52 -16.40 24.06
N GLN A 198 -9.53 -17.53 23.36
CA GLN A 198 -9.08 -18.84 23.86
C GLN A 198 -7.58 -19.07 23.62
N LEU A 199 -6.91 -18.17 22.88
CA LEU A 199 -5.50 -18.29 22.56
C LEU A 199 -4.61 -17.78 23.69
N LYS A 200 -3.51 -18.49 23.91
CA LYS A 200 -2.42 -18.07 24.82
C LYS A 200 -1.47 -17.10 24.12
N SER A 201 -0.80 -16.23 24.89
CA SER A 201 0.18 -15.23 24.39
C SER A 201 1.20 -15.81 23.41
N LYS A 202 1.69 -17.03 23.69
CA LYS A 202 2.66 -17.75 22.85
C LYS A 202 2.26 -17.88 21.38
N HIS A 203 0.96 -17.92 21.06
CA HIS A 203 0.50 -18.01 19.68
C HIS A 203 0.74 -16.68 18.94
N PHE A 204 0.46 -15.56 19.60
CA PHE A 204 0.75 -14.22 19.07
C PHE A 204 2.26 -13.99 18.97
N GLU A 205 3.03 -14.36 20.00
CA GLU A 205 4.49 -14.30 19.99
C GLU A 205 5.11 -15.11 18.83
N THR A 206 4.49 -16.24 18.47
CA THR A 206 4.94 -17.05 17.33
C THR A 206 4.78 -16.30 16.02
N ILE A 207 3.64 -15.61 15.82
CA ILE A 207 3.43 -14.75 14.63
C ILE A 207 4.43 -13.60 14.60
N VAL A 208 4.67 -12.91 15.73
CA VAL A 208 5.67 -11.83 15.82
C VAL A 208 7.07 -12.33 15.42
N LYS A 209 7.48 -13.50 15.91
CA LYS A 209 8.75 -14.13 15.53
C LYS A 209 8.82 -14.53 14.05
N LEU A 210 7.69 -14.83 13.41
CA LEU A 210 7.66 -15.09 11.96
C LEU A 210 7.90 -13.80 11.19
N PHE A 211 7.29 -12.68 11.59
CA PHE A 211 7.60 -11.36 11.00
C PHE A 211 9.11 -11.05 11.08
N ASP A 212 9.74 -11.27 12.24
CA ASP A 212 11.17 -10.98 12.43
C ASP A 212 12.09 -11.82 11.53
N LYS A 213 11.66 -13.01 11.13
CA LYS A 213 12.42 -13.94 10.27
C LYS A 213 12.14 -13.74 8.78
N THR A 214 11.03 -13.11 8.44
CA THR A 214 10.55 -13.04 7.06
C THR A 214 11.28 -11.94 6.31
N LYS A 215 11.97 -12.31 5.23
CA LYS A 215 12.61 -11.34 4.34
C LYS A 215 11.66 -10.97 3.21
N ILE A 216 11.18 -9.73 3.23
CA ILE A 216 10.26 -9.21 2.22
C ILE A 216 11.05 -8.69 1.02
N VAL A 217 10.82 -9.24 -0.16
CA VAL A 217 11.49 -8.84 -1.41
C VAL A 217 10.48 -8.63 -2.53
N LYS A 218 10.68 -7.64 -3.41
CA LYS A 218 9.75 -7.32 -4.50
C LYS A 218 9.54 -8.49 -5.46
N LYS A 219 10.61 -9.22 -5.78
CA LYS A 219 10.55 -10.40 -6.65
C LYS A 219 9.53 -11.46 -6.19
N GLN A 220 9.25 -11.58 -4.89
CA GLN A 220 8.31 -12.60 -4.39
C GLN A 220 6.87 -12.35 -4.85
N VAL A 221 6.53 -11.09 -5.12
CA VAL A 221 5.18 -10.66 -5.50
C VAL A 221 4.87 -11.11 -6.92
N GLY A 222 5.85 -11.21 -7.83
CA GLY A 222 5.63 -11.75 -9.17
C GLY A 222 4.89 -10.81 -10.13
N PHE A 223 5.05 -9.50 -9.93
CA PHE A 223 4.64 -8.43 -10.85
C PHE A 223 5.84 -7.69 -11.45
N ASP A 224 7.04 -8.26 -11.32
CA ASP A 224 8.30 -7.70 -11.82
C ASP A 224 8.54 -6.22 -11.46
N LEU A 225 8.09 -5.83 -10.25
CA LEU A 225 8.15 -4.45 -9.75
C LEU A 225 9.57 -3.85 -9.84
N GLU A 226 10.62 -4.63 -9.58
CA GLU A 226 12.01 -4.18 -9.69
C GLU A 226 12.38 -3.80 -11.13
N VAL A 227 11.91 -4.57 -12.11
CA VAL A 227 12.15 -4.30 -13.54
C VAL A 227 11.41 -3.03 -13.95
N LEU A 228 10.14 -2.91 -13.56
CA LEU A 228 9.32 -1.72 -13.83
C LEU A 228 9.96 -0.45 -13.26
N GLU A 229 10.38 -0.49 -11.99
CA GLU A 229 11.00 0.64 -11.31
C GLU A 229 12.34 1.06 -11.93
N VAL A 230 13.18 0.10 -12.33
CA VAL A 230 14.45 0.38 -13.00
C VAL A 230 14.21 1.02 -14.37
N ALA A 231 13.32 0.43 -15.18
CA ALA A 231 12.99 0.95 -16.51
C ALA A 231 12.45 2.38 -16.43
N ALA A 232 11.53 2.64 -15.51
CA ALA A 232 10.93 3.96 -15.37
C ALA A 232 11.95 5.02 -14.89
N LYS A 233 12.91 4.65 -14.01
CA LYS A 233 14.00 5.55 -13.61
C LYS A 233 14.94 5.88 -14.78
N SER A 234 15.32 4.88 -15.57
CA SER A 234 16.18 5.09 -16.74
C SER A 234 15.54 6.03 -17.76
N VAL A 235 14.23 5.87 -18.04
CA VAL A 235 13.50 6.79 -18.94
C VAL A 235 13.49 8.22 -18.38
N ASN A 236 13.26 8.39 -17.08
CA ASN A 236 13.26 9.71 -16.46
C ASN A 236 14.64 10.40 -16.52
N GLU A 237 15.71 9.63 -16.34
CA GLU A 237 17.09 10.11 -16.51
C GLU A 237 17.37 10.53 -17.95
N ASP A 238 16.98 9.72 -18.94
CA ASP A 238 17.14 10.02 -20.36
C ASP A 238 16.37 11.29 -20.77
N VAL A 239 15.12 11.45 -20.29
CA VAL A 239 14.32 12.67 -20.52
C VAL A 239 15.00 13.89 -19.92
N ALA A 240 15.50 13.81 -18.69
CA ALA A 240 16.22 14.91 -18.05
C ALA A 240 17.51 15.28 -18.79
N ILE A 241 18.22 14.31 -19.38
CA ILE A 241 19.40 14.55 -20.22
C ILE A 241 19.01 15.30 -21.50
N LEU A 242 17.94 14.87 -22.17
CA LEU A 242 17.43 15.52 -23.38
C LEU A 242 16.95 16.95 -23.11
N GLU A 243 16.22 17.19 -22.01
CA GLU A 243 15.78 18.53 -21.61
C GLU A 243 16.96 19.46 -21.33
N ARG A 244 18.02 18.97 -20.67
CA ARG A 244 19.26 19.72 -20.43
C ARG A 244 19.99 20.03 -21.75
N ALA A 245 20.04 19.07 -22.67
CA ALA A 245 20.66 19.27 -23.99
C ALA A 245 19.88 20.31 -24.83
N GLN A 246 18.55 20.24 -24.83
CA GLN A 246 17.70 21.22 -25.52
C GLN A 246 17.82 22.62 -24.91
N THR A 247 17.84 22.72 -23.58
CA THR A 247 18.05 24.00 -22.87
C THR A 247 19.41 24.59 -23.21
N SER A 248 20.47 23.76 -23.25
CA SER A 248 21.81 24.17 -23.63
C SER A 248 21.86 24.68 -25.08
N ASN A 249 21.25 23.95 -26.02
CA ASN A 249 21.17 24.37 -27.43
C ASN A 249 20.36 25.66 -27.60
N SER A 250 19.28 25.84 -26.84
CA SER A 250 18.49 27.08 -26.83
C SER A 250 19.31 28.27 -26.32
N ILE A 251 20.08 28.11 -25.24
CA ILE A 251 21.00 29.13 -24.71
C ILE A 251 22.08 29.47 -25.73
N VAL A 252 22.73 28.47 -26.35
CA VAL A 252 23.74 28.68 -27.40
C VAL A 252 23.17 29.48 -28.57
N SER A 253 21.96 29.14 -29.03
CA SER A 253 21.31 29.87 -30.13
C SER A 253 20.95 31.33 -29.76
N LYS A 254 20.58 31.59 -28.49
CA LYS A 254 20.32 32.96 -27.99
C LYS A 254 21.61 33.77 -27.87
N LEU A 255 22.71 33.16 -27.42
CA LEU A 255 24.02 33.80 -27.33
C LEU A 255 24.59 34.16 -28.72
N GLN A 256 24.45 33.27 -29.71
CA GLN A 256 24.87 33.55 -31.10
C GLN A 256 24.11 34.75 -31.68
N LYS A 257 22.81 34.90 -31.40
CA LYS A 257 22.02 36.07 -31.83
C LYS A 257 22.48 37.39 -31.20
N LEU A 258 23.07 37.35 -30.00
CA LEU A 258 23.62 38.53 -29.32
C LEU A 258 25.01 38.93 -29.83
N GLN A 259 25.78 37.98 -30.38
CA GLN A 259 27.12 38.27 -30.91
C GLN A 259 27.10 38.87 -32.33
N ILE A 260 25.99 38.74 -33.06
CA ILE A 260 25.86 39.26 -34.44
C ILE A 260 25.55 40.77 -34.48
N SER A 261 25.28 41.43 -33.35
CA SER A 261 24.96 42.87 -33.31
C SER A 261 26.16 43.80 -33.11
N ASN A 262 27.40 43.36 -33.36
CA ASN A 262 28.60 44.17 -33.07
C ASN A 262 29.61 44.22 -34.22
N SER A 263 29.13 44.36 -35.45
CA SER A 263 29.99 44.70 -36.59
C SER A 263 29.19 45.36 -37.71
N GLU A 264 29.08 46.69 -37.64
CA GLU A 264 29.15 47.59 -38.79
C GLU A 264 29.39 49.02 -38.28
N ASN A 265 30.67 49.33 -38.06
CA ASN A 265 31.16 50.69 -37.93
C ASN A 265 32.14 50.88 -39.10
N SER A 266 31.62 51.18 -40.29
CA SER A 266 32.43 51.64 -41.41
C SER A 266 32.63 53.14 -41.27
N LEU A 267 33.83 53.51 -40.83
CA LEU A 267 34.41 54.84 -40.98
C LEU A 267 34.51 55.17 -42.47
N ASP A 268 33.99 56.34 -42.88
CA ASP A 268 34.60 57.07 -43.98
C ASP A 268 34.66 58.55 -43.59
N SER A 269 35.87 59.09 -43.68
CA SER A 269 36.32 60.38 -43.17
C SER A 269 36.21 61.45 -44.25
N ASP A 270 35.99 62.68 -43.79
CA ASP A 270 35.85 63.95 -44.51
C ASP A 270 36.95 64.25 -45.54
N ASP A 271 36.62 65.09 -46.53
CA ASP A 271 37.46 66.24 -46.89
C ASP A 271 36.60 67.35 -47.56
N ASP A 272 36.57 68.51 -46.91
CA ASP A 272 36.07 69.80 -47.39
C ASP A 272 37.06 70.42 -48.38
N GLU A 273 36.58 71.20 -49.37
CA GLU A 273 37.20 72.50 -49.73
C GLU A 273 36.23 73.36 -50.56
N GLU A 274 36.06 74.61 -50.14
CA GLU A 274 35.33 75.69 -50.82
C GLU A 274 36.13 76.23 -52.03
N GLU A 275 35.42 76.67 -53.08
CA GLU A 275 35.57 78.05 -53.61
C GLU A 275 34.45 78.41 -54.62
N SER A 276 33.96 79.65 -54.52
CA SER A 276 33.16 80.37 -55.55
C SER A 276 34.09 80.88 -56.68
N PRO A 277 33.69 81.58 -57.78
CA PRO A 277 32.39 82.19 -58.13
C PRO A 277 31.95 82.07 -59.62
N GLU A 278 30.67 82.39 -59.90
CA GLU A 278 30.20 83.47 -60.83
C GLU A 278 28.67 83.61 -60.72
#